data_AF-A0A1S9JG07-F1
#
_entry.id   AF-A0A1S9JG07-F1
#
_cell.length_a   1.000
_cell.length_b   1.000
_cell.length_c   1.000
_cell.angle_alpha   90.00
_cell.angle_beta   90.00
_cell.angle_gamma   90.00
#
_symmetry.space_group_name_H-M   'P 1'
#
loop_
_entity.id
_entity.type
_entity.pdbx_description
1 polymer ?
#
loop_
_entity_poly.entity_id
_entity_poly.type
_entity_poly.pdbx_seq_one_letter_code
_entity_poly.pdbx_strand_id
1 'polypeptide(L)'
;MKLTAEQAQQLQPVLLKNIDERGKGTVSRDWVGRDAGKIAAAIGLNVPQETRLLFVETTAEHPFAVTELMMPVLPVVRVANVADAIALAVKLEGGCHHTAAMHSRNIENMNQMANAIDTSIFVKNGPCIAGLGLGGEGWTTMTITTPTGEGVTSARTFVRLRRCVLVDAFRIV
;
A
#
# COMPACT_ATOMS: atom_id res chain seq x y z
N MET A 1 -1.20 2.46 -19.29
CA MET A 1 -0.48 1.80 -20.39
C MET A 1 0.01 0.43 -19.91
N LYS A 2 -0.27 -0.64 -20.65
CA LYS A 2 0.28 -1.97 -20.35
C LYS A 2 1.70 -2.06 -20.92
N LEU A 3 2.68 -2.38 -20.09
CA LEU A 3 4.05 -2.65 -20.54
C LEU A 3 4.21 -4.11 -20.94
N THR A 4 5.15 -4.38 -21.86
CA THR A 4 5.62 -5.74 -22.12
C THR A 4 6.64 -6.18 -21.05
N ALA A 5 6.93 -7.48 -21.00
CA ALA A 5 7.95 -8.00 -20.08
C ALA A 5 9.34 -7.40 -20.37
N GLU A 6 9.67 -7.20 -21.65
CA GLU A 6 10.93 -6.61 -22.10
C GLU A 6 11.03 -5.14 -21.67
N GLN A 7 9.95 -4.38 -21.81
CA GLN A 7 9.89 -2.98 -21.35
C GLN A 7 10.03 -2.87 -19.84
N ALA A 8 9.40 -3.76 -19.08
CA ALA A 8 9.58 -3.83 -17.63
C ALA A 8 11.03 -4.17 -17.24
N GLN A 9 11.66 -5.10 -17.96
CA GLN A 9 13.06 -5.48 -17.75
C GLN A 9 14.02 -4.32 -18.06
N GLN A 10 13.73 -3.52 -19.10
CA GLN A 10 14.49 -2.30 -19.41
C GLN A 10 14.32 -1.22 -18.34
N LEU A 11 13.12 -1.08 -17.76
CA LEU A 11 12.84 -0.11 -16.70
C LEU A 11 13.42 -0.53 -15.35
N GLN A 12 13.52 -1.82 -15.05
CA GLN A 12 13.98 -2.32 -13.76
C GLN A 12 15.31 -1.67 -13.29
N PRO A 13 16.41 -1.68 -14.06
CA PRO A 13 17.67 -1.06 -13.62
C PRO A 13 17.63 0.47 -13.53
N VAL A 14 16.65 1.11 -14.18
CA VAL A 14 16.45 2.57 -14.10
C VAL A 14 15.80 2.94 -12.77
N LEU A 15 14.79 2.16 -12.36
CA LEU A 15 13.96 2.46 -11.19
C LEU A 15 14.49 1.83 -9.89
N LEU A 16 15.18 0.68 -9.99
CA LEU A 16 15.69 -0.09 -8.86
C LEU A 16 17.19 -0.38 -9.02
N LYS A 17 17.92 -0.29 -7.91
CA LYS A 17 19.35 -0.62 -7.77
C LYS A 17 19.54 -1.64 -6.65
N ASN A 18 20.68 -2.33 -6.60
CA ASN A 18 21.04 -3.24 -5.48
C ASN A 18 19.94 -4.24 -5.11
N ILE A 19 19.42 -4.96 -6.11
CA ILE A 19 18.37 -5.95 -5.90
C ILE A 19 18.97 -7.19 -5.21
N ASP A 20 18.41 -7.58 -4.09
CA ASP A 20 18.83 -8.77 -3.34
C ASP A 20 18.24 -10.08 -3.90
N GLU A 21 18.61 -11.21 -3.31
CA GLU A 21 18.12 -12.55 -3.70
C GLU A 21 16.61 -12.73 -3.54
N ARG A 22 15.96 -11.86 -2.74
CA ARG A 22 14.52 -11.87 -2.50
C ARG A 22 13.77 -10.92 -3.43
N GLY A 23 14.48 -10.25 -4.35
CA GLY A 23 13.92 -9.27 -5.28
C GLY A 23 13.74 -7.87 -4.69
N LYS A 24 14.14 -7.64 -3.43
CA LYS A 24 14.03 -6.32 -2.80
C LYS A 24 15.16 -5.42 -3.29
N GLY A 25 14.79 -4.29 -3.88
CA GLY A 25 15.72 -3.30 -4.42
C GLY A 25 15.76 -2.00 -3.62
N THR A 26 16.81 -1.22 -3.86
CA THR A 26 16.89 0.20 -3.47
C THR A 26 16.28 1.06 -4.57
N VAL A 27 15.28 1.86 -4.21
CA VAL A 27 14.59 2.75 -5.15
C VAL A 27 15.49 3.90 -5.61
N SER A 28 15.46 4.19 -6.91
CA SER A 28 16.14 5.34 -7.49
C SER A 28 15.40 6.64 -7.14
N ARG A 29 16.05 7.50 -6.33
CA ARG A 29 15.48 8.79 -5.86
C ARG A 29 15.11 9.74 -7.00
N ASP A 30 15.81 9.67 -8.13
CA ASP A 30 15.57 10.53 -9.30
C ASP A 30 14.16 10.32 -9.91
N TRP A 31 13.59 9.13 -9.67
CA TRP A 31 12.33 8.67 -10.25
C TRP A 31 11.15 8.67 -9.28
N VAL A 32 11.38 8.79 -7.97
CA VAL A 32 10.29 8.81 -6.97
C VAL A 32 9.34 9.97 -7.27
N GLY A 33 8.04 9.67 -7.34
CA GLY A 33 7.00 10.67 -7.62
C GLY A 33 6.99 11.24 -9.05
N ARG A 34 7.80 10.70 -9.99
CA ARG A 34 7.76 11.12 -11.40
C ARG A 34 6.50 10.58 -12.10
N ASP A 35 6.04 11.31 -13.11
CA ASP A 35 4.90 10.91 -13.92
C ASP A 35 5.21 9.67 -14.79
N ALA A 36 4.15 8.94 -15.18
CA ALA A 36 4.26 7.72 -15.98
C ALA A 36 4.90 7.98 -17.36
N GLY A 37 4.65 9.16 -17.95
CA GLY A 37 5.21 9.55 -19.24
C GLY A 37 6.74 9.68 -19.21
N LYS A 38 7.31 10.36 -18.21
CA LYS A 38 8.76 10.49 -18.02
C LYS A 38 9.41 9.13 -17.75
N ILE A 39 8.76 8.29 -16.95
CA ILE A 39 9.25 6.94 -16.67
C ILE A 39 9.30 6.14 -17.97
N ALA A 40 8.24 6.14 -18.78
CA ALA A 40 8.23 5.44 -20.07
C ALA A 40 9.30 5.99 -21.04
N ALA A 41 9.47 7.31 -21.10
CA ALA A 41 10.47 7.96 -21.93
C ALA A 41 11.91 7.56 -21.57
N ALA A 42 12.17 7.13 -20.33
CA ALA A 42 13.49 6.67 -19.88
C ALA A 42 14.01 5.45 -20.67
N ILE A 43 13.11 4.65 -21.25
CA ILE A 43 13.42 3.52 -22.12
C ILE A 43 13.08 3.79 -23.59
N GLY A 44 12.87 5.06 -23.95
CA GLY A 44 12.47 5.46 -25.30
C GLY A 44 11.02 5.12 -25.67
N LEU A 45 10.17 4.77 -24.69
CA LEU A 45 8.77 4.47 -24.94
C LEU A 45 7.94 5.75 -24.90
N ASN A 46 7.37 6.12 -26.05
CA ASN A 46 6.41 7.22 -26.14
C ASN A 46 5.01 6.74 -25.78
N VAL A 47 4.41 7.37 -24.77
CA VAL A 47 3.03 7.13 -24.33
C VAL A 47 2.22 8.43 -24.43
N PRO A 48 0.89 8.35 -24.56
CA PRO A 48 0.03 9.55 -24.54
C PRO A 48 0.24 10.38 -23.27
N GLN A 49 0.14 11.71 -23.38
CA GLN A 49 0.45 12.66 -22.29
C GLN A 49 -0.48 12.48 -21.08
N GLU A 50 -1.70 12.02 -21.31
CA GLU A 50 -2.72 11.71 -20.31
C GLU A 50 -2.47 10.38 -19.58
N THR A 51 -1.42 9.63 -19.92
CA THR A 51 -1.08 8.36 -19.26
C THR A 51 -0.73 8.60 -17.78
N ARG A 52 -1.54 8.04 -16.87
CA ARG A 52 -1.36 8.18 -15.42
C ARG A 52 -0.69 7.00 -14.73
N LEU A 53 -0.66 5.83 -15.38
CA LEU A 53 -0.20 4.57 -14.80
C LEU A 53 0.44 3.68 -15.85
N LEU A 54 1.61 3.15 -15.55
CA LEU A 54 2.20 2.01 -16.24
C LEU A 54 1.88 0.76 -15.43
N PHE A 55 1.43 -0.31 -16.08
CA PHE A 55 1.21 -1.58 -15.39
C PHE A 55 1.75 -2.75 -16.21
N VAL A 56 2.17 -3.80 -15.52
CA VAL A 56 2.75 -4.99 -16.16
C VAL A 56 2.35 -6.24 -15.40
N GLU A 57 2.06 -7.32 -16.13
CA GLU A 57 1.84 -8.63 -15.51
C GLU A 57 3.19 -9.26 -15.16
N THR A 58 3.40 -9.64 -13.90
CA THR A 58 4.68 -10.17 -13.40
C THR A 58 4.47 -11.40 -12.52
N THR A 59 5.57 -12.08 -12.20
CA THR A 59 5.60 -13.03 -11.09
C THR A 59 5.60 -12.29 -9.74
N ALA A 60 5.34 -13.02 -8.66
CA ALA A 60 5.34 -12.50 -7.29
C ALA A 60 6.75 -12.07 -6.82
N GLU A 61 7.77 -12.70 -7.36
CA GLU A 61 9.18 -12.48 -7.03
C GLU A 61 9.79 -11.31 -7.82
N HIS A 62 9.06 -10.77 -8.79
CA HIS A 62 9.56 -9.68 -9.61
C HIS A 62 9.87 -8.45 -8.74
N PRO A 63 11.01 -7.75 -8.94
CA PRO A 63 11.41 -6.64 -8.07
C PRO A 63 10.38 -5.52 -7.92
N PHE A 64 9.61 -5.24 -8.97
CA PHE A 64 8.47 -4.30 -8.89
C PHE A 64 7.35 -4.74 -7.95
N ALA A 65 7.09 -6.05 -7.80
CA ALA A 65 6.08 -6.59 -6.90
C ALA A 65 6.54 -6.57 -5.43
N VAL A 66 7.81 -6.81 -5.19
CA VAL A 66 8.38 -6.92 -3.83
C VAL A 66 8.78 -5.56 -3.25
N THR A 67 9.18 -4.60 -4.10
CA THR A 67 9.72 -3.32 -3.66
C THR A 67 8.68 -2.21 -3.76
N GLU A 68 8.49 -1.45 -2.67
CA GLU A 68 7.70 -0.22 -2.69
C GLU A 68 8.38 0.83 -3.57
N LEU A 69 7.79 1.17 -4.72
CA LEU A 69 8.41 2.06 -5.71
C LEU A 69 8.14 3.55 -5.46
N MET A 70 6.99 3.90 -4.87
CA MET A 70 6.48 5.29 -4.81
C MET A 70 6.44 5.97 -6.20
N MET A 71 6.09 5.20 -7.22
CA MET A 71 6.02 5.59 -8.63
C MET A 71 4.72 5.08 -9.26
N PRO A 72 4.23 5.68 -10.36
CA PRO A 72 3.06 5.21 -11.09
C PRO A 72 3.38 3.98 -11.97
N VAL A 73 3.98 2.95 -11.36
CA VAL A 73 4.28 1.65 -11.97
C VAL A 73 3.65 0.56 -11.10
N LEU A 74 2.67 -0.16 -11.65
CA LEU A 74 1.88 -1.15 -10.92
C LEU A 74 2.14 -2.57 -11.46
N PRO A 75 2.81 -3.45 -10.70
CA PRO A 75 2.86 -4.86 -11.02
C PRO A 75 1.48 -5.50 -10.79
N VAL A 76 1.10 -6.43 -11.65
CA VAL A 76 -0.12 -7.23 -11.54
C VAL A 76 0.30 -8.69 -11.51
N VAL A 77 0.07 -9.36 -10.39
CA VAL A 77 0.36 -10.80 -10.26
C VAL A 77 -0.94 -11.57 -10.39
N ARG A 78 -0.99 -12.51 -11.35
CA ARG A 78 -2.14 -13.38 -11.56
C ARG A 78 -2.07 -14.57 -10.60
N VAL A 79 -3.21 -14.88 -9.99
CA VAL A 79 -3.39 -16.02 -9.09
C VAL A 79 -4.63 -16.81 -9.50
N ALA A 80 -4.69 -18.09 -9.12
CA ALA A 80 -5.75 -18.99 -9.56
C ALA A 80 -7.08 -18.74 -8.83
N ASN A 81 -7.02 -18.37 -7.54
CA ASN A 81 -8.20 -18.19 -6.69
C ASN A 81 -7.94 -17.17 -5.57
N VAL A 82 -8.98 -16.86 -4.80
CA VAL A 82 -8.94 -15.86 -3.72
C VAL A 82 -8.05 -16.27 -2.53
N ALA A 83 -7.95 -17.56 -2.23
CA ALA A 83 -7.11 -18.03 -1.12
C ALA A 83 -5.62 -17.79 -1.46
N ASP A 84 -5.21 -18.12 -2.69
CA ASP A 84 -3.87 -17.81 -3.19
C ASP A 84 -3.62 -16.31 -3.25
N ALA A 85 -4.64 -15.51 -3.61
CA ALA A 85 -4.55 -14.05 -3.60
C ALA A 85 -4.25 -13.50 -2.20
N ILE A 86 -4.98 -13.98 -1.18
CA ILE A 86 -4.80 -13.55 0.20
C ILE A 86 -3.42 -13.97 0.71
N ALA A 87 -3.03 -15.22 0.51
CA ALA A 87 -1.71 -15.71 0.94
C ALA A 87 -0.57 -14.91 0.29
N LEU A 88 -0.69 -14.61 -1.00
CA LEU A 88 0.30 -13.79 -1.72
C LEU A 88 0.30 -12.34 -1.23
N ALA A 89 -0.86 -11.74 -0.98
CA ALA A 89 -0.95 -10.38 -0.45
C ALA A 89 -0.25 -10.28 0.91
N VAL A 90 -0.46 -11.24 1.82
CA VAL A 90 0.23 -11.30 3.12
C VAL A 90 1.75 -11.41 2.94
N LYS A 91 2.22 -12.24 2.01
CA LYS A 91 3.65 -12.37 1.69
C LYS A 91 4.24 -11.04 1.18
N LEU A 92 3.55 -10.37 0.26
CA LEU A 92 4.02 -9.13 -0.38
C LEU A 92 3.94 -7.90 0.54
N GLU A 93 3.00 -7.88 1.49
CA GLU A 93 2.90 -6.82 2.50
C GLU A 93 4.16 -6.74 3.37
N GLY A 94 4.86 -7.87 3.53
CA GLY A 94 6.19 -7.90 4.14
C GLY A 94 6.20 -7.72 5.66
N GLY A 95 5.03 -7.82 6.31
CA GLY A 95 4.87 -7.65 7.77
C GLY A 95 4.97 -6.19 8.20
N CYS A 96 4.68 -5.26 7.30
CA CYS A 96 4.63 -3.83 7.61
C CYS A 96 3.36 -3.46 8.39
N HIS A 97 2.30 -4.26 8.28
CA HIS A 97 0.97 -4.04 8.85
C HIS A 97 0.37 -2.65 8.53
N HIS A 98 0.77 -2.01 7.42
CA HIS A 98 0.48 -0.59 7.19
C HIS A 98 -0.86 -0.38 6.48
N THR A 99 -0.95 -0.78 5.20
CA THR A 99 -2.17 -0.61 4.41
C THR A 99 -2.36 -1.74 3.42
N ALA A 100 -3.59 -2.24 3.33
CA ALA A 100 -4.02 -3.14 2.27
C ALA A 100 -5.40 -2.74 1.73
N ALA A 101 -5.74 -3.24 0.56
CA ALA A 101 -7.06 -3.04 -0.03
C ALA A 101 -7.57 -4.29 -0.73
N MET A 102 -8.90 -4.45 -0.76
CA MET A 102 -9.58 -5.53 -1.47
C MET A 102 -10.77 -5.01 -2.27
N HIS A 103 -10.90 -5.50 -3.50
CA HIS A 103 -12.12 -5.35 -4.29
C HIS A 103 -12.85 -6.70 -4.35
N SER A 104 -13.98 -6.81 -3.67
CA SER A 104 -14.80 -8.01 -3.58
C SER A 104 -16.22 -7.66 -3.13
N ARG A 105 -17.22 -8.36 -3.68
CA ARG A 105 -18.61 -8.33 -3.18
C ARG A 105 -18.92 -9.43 -2.18
N ASN A 106 -18.04 -10.43 -2.07
CA ASN A 106 -18.20 -11.53 -1.13
C ASN A 106 -17.63 -11.11 0.24
N ILE A 107 -18.51 -11.09 1.25
CA ILE A 107 -18.18 -10.67 2.62
C ILE A 107 -17.23 -11.65 3.30
N GLU A 108 -17.36 -12.96 3.05
CA GLU A 108 -16.45 -13.97 3.60
C GLU A 108 -15.04 -13.78 3.10
N ASN A 109 -14.86 -13.46 1.81
CA ASN A 109 -13.55 -13.16 1.25
C ASN A 109 -12.93 -11.90 1.89
N MET A 110 -13.74 -10.86 2.10
CA MET A 110 -13.29 -9.63 2.77
C MET A 110 -12.94 -9.87 4.23
N ASN A 111 -13.70 -10.72 4.92
CA ASN A 111 -13.44 -11.11 6.30
C ASN A 111 -12.14 -11.92 6.41
N GLN A 112 -11.96 -12.94 5.56
CA GLN A 112 -10.74 -13.74 5.52
C GLN A 112 -9.50 -12.88 5.25
N MET A 113 -9.57 -11.98 4.25
CA MET A 113 -8.45 -11.08 3.96
C MET A 113 -8.16 -10.13 5.12
N ALA A 114 -9.18 -9.52 5.73
CA ALA A 114 -9.00 -8.58 6.84
C ALA A 114 -8.27 -9.23 8.02
N ASN A 115 -8.65 -10.46 8.38
CA ASN A 115 -8.03 -11.19 9.49
C ASN A 115 -6.61 -11.67 9.14
N ALA A 116 -6.35 -12.03 7.89
CA ALA A 116 -5.05 -12.53 7.47
C ALA A 116 -4.00 -11.42 7.29
N ILE A 117 -4.41 -10.26 6.76
CA ILE A 117 -3.49 -9.17 6.40
C ILE A 117 -3.13 -8.26 7.59
N ASP A 118 -4.00 -8.16 8.60
CA ASP A 118 -3.80 -7.45 9.87
C ASP A 118 -3.14 -6.07 9.71
N THR A 119 -3.68 -5.23 8.83
CA THR A 119 -3.14 -3.89 8.54
C THR A 119 -3.86 -2.81 9.35
N SER A 120 -3.15 -1.72 9.64
CA SER A 120 -3.69 -0.53 10.31
C SER A 120 -4.83 0.12 9.51
N ILE A 121 -4.76 0.04 8.18
CA ILE A 121 -5.79 0.52 7.26
C ILE A 121 -6.12 -0.59 6.26
N PHE A 122 -7.37 -1.06 6.26
CA PHE A 122 -7.87 -2.01 5.28
C PHE A 122 -9.08 -1.45 4.51
N VAL A 123 -8.87 -1.09 3.25
CA VAL A 123 -9.91 -0.47 2.39
C VAL A 123 -10.64 -1.52 1.56
N LYS A 124 -11.98 -1.45 1.52
CA LYS A 124 -12.82 -2.38 0.75
C LYS A 124 -13.56 -1.61 -0.33
N ASN A 125 -13.44 -2.06 -1.58
CA ASN A 125 -14.17 -1.53 -2.74
C ASN A 125 -14.01 -0.01 -2.98
N GLY A 126 -12.84 0.55 -2.67
CA GLY A 126 -12.54 1.97 -2.86
C GLY A 126 -11.03 2.20 -3.04
N PRO A 127 -10.63 3.42 -3.44
CA PRO A 127 -9.21 3.77 -3.52
C PRO A 127 -8.58 3.79 -2.13
N CYS A 128 -7.29 3.43 -1.99
CA CYS A 128 -6.62 3.36 -0.67
C CYS A 128 -6.70 4.68 0.13
N ILE A 129 -6.77 5.82 -0.56
CA ILE A 129 -6.90 7.15 0.08
C ILE A 129 -8.22 7.33 0.84
N ALA A 130 -9.24 6.51 0.56
CA ALA A 130 -10.49 6.49 1.34
C ALA A 130 -10.25 6.11 2.81
N GLY A 131 -9.18 5.37 3.11
CA GLY A 131 -8.74 5.07 4.48
C GLY A 131 -8.27 6.30 5.27
N LEU A 132 -8.13 7.47 4.61
CA LEU A 132 -7.73 8.75 5.21
C LEU A 132 -8.84 9.81 5.14
N GLY A 133 -10.10 9.39 5.01
CA GLY A 133 -11.27 10.28 5.02
C GLY A 133 -11.60 10.92 3.66
N LEU A 134 -10.88 10.62 2.58
CA LEU A 134 -11.23 11.12 1.24
C LEU A 134 -12.14 10.14 0.51
N GLY A 135 -13.45 10.35 0.62
CA GLY A 135 -14.46 9.46 0.03
C GLY A 135 -14.75 8.20 0.84
N GLY A 136 -14.21 8.10 2.06
CA GLY A 136 -14.56 7.11 3.08
C GLY A 136 -14.84 7.82 4.41
N GLU A 137 -15.55 7.15 5.31
CA GLU A 137 -15.83 7.64 6.67
C GLU A 137 -14.54 7.69 7.52
N GLY A 138 -14.48 8.61 8.47
CA GLY A 138 -13.33 8.79 9.39
C GLY A 138 -12.64 10.14 9.27
N TRP A 139 -11.54 10.33 10.00
CA TRP A 139 -10.73 11.56 9.95
C TRP A 139 -9.45 11.37 9.14
N THR A 140 -8.89 12.50 8.69
CA THR A 140 -7.63 12.52 7.95
C THR A 140 -6.43 12.58 8.89
N THR A 141 -5.37 11.86 8.55
CA THR A 141 -4.02 12.02 9.12
C THR A 141 -2.97 11.82 8.03
N MET A 142 -1.79 12.40 8.23
CA MET A 142 -0.59 12.11 7.43
C MET A 142 0.47 11.38 8.28
N THR A 143 0.07 10.87 9.45
CA THR A 143 0.91 10.11 10.36
C THR A 143 0.14 8.86 10.79
N ILE A 144 0.48 7.72 10.19
CA ILE A 144 -0.06 6.40 10.53
C ILE A 144 1.02 5.68 11.31
N THR A 145 0.75 5.31 12.56
CA THR A 145 1.73 4.63 13.43
C THR A 145 1.40 3.16 13.56
N THR A 146 1.99 2.36 12.68
CA THR A 146 1.83 0.90 12.72
C THR A 146 2.74 0.22 13.74
N PRO A 147 4.06 0.51 13.83
CA PRO A 147 4.94 -0.23 14.74
C PRO A 147 4.60 -0.07 16.23
N THR A 148 4.02 1.07 16.61
CA THR A 148 3.63 1.39 17.99
C THR A 148 2.12 1.18 18.26
N GLY A 149 1.32 0.97 17.22
CA GLY A 149 -0.07 0.51 17.33
C GLY A 149 -1.13 1.59 17.56
N GLU A 150 -0.80 2.89 17.54
CA GLU A 150 -1.83 3.95 17.64
C GLU A 150 -2.63 4.11 16.33
N GLY A 151 -2.12 3.58 15.22
CA GLY A 151 -2.82 3.53 13.93
C GLY A 151 -3.01 4.92 13.32
N VAL A 152 -4.25 5.25 12.96
CA VAL A 152 -4.62 6.56 12.38
C VAL A 152 -4.59 7.61 13.50
N THR A 153 -3.47 8.33 13.63
CA THR A 153 -3.27 9.28 14.73
C THR A 153 -4.27 10.45 14.72
N SER A 154 -4.50 11.03 15.90
CA SER A 154 -5.35 12.21 16.09
C SER A 154 -4.80 13.08 17.23
N ALA A 155 -5.45 14.21 17.53
CA ALA A 155 -5.10 15.03 18.70
C ALA A 155 -5.06 14.21 20.01
N ARG A 156 -5.93 13.19 20.16
CA ARG A 156 -5.97 12.30 21.33
C ARG A 156 -4.72 11.43 21.46
N THR A 157 -4.01 11.16 20.37
CA THR A 157 -2.77 10.36 20.38
C THR A 157 -1.64 11.08 21.11
N PHE A 158 -1.65 12.41 21.11
CA PHE A 158 -0.54 13.23 21.61
C PHE A 158 -0.80 13.85 23.00
N VAL A 159 -1.70 13.27 23.79
CA VAL A 159 -2.01 13.74 25.15
C VAL A 159 -1.65 12.73 26.22
N ARG A 160 -1.30 13.21 27.41
CA ARG A 160 -1.13 12.38 28.60
C ARG A 160 -2.48 12.15 29.27
N LEU A 161 -2.90 10.88 29.36
CA LEU A 161 -4.08 10.51 30.14
C LEU A 161 -3.82 10.72 31.64
N ARG A 162 -4.75 11.40 32.32
CA ARG A 162 -4.72 11.61 33.77
C ARG A 162 -5.99 11.04 34.38
N ARG A 163 -5.85 10.20 35.40
CA ARG A 163 -6.95 9.72 36.24
C ARG A 163 -6.91 10.50 37.56
N CYS A 164 -8.02 11.15 37.91
CA CYS A 164 -8.21 11.83 39.19
C CYS A 164 -9.48 11.25 39.84
N VAL A 165 -9.39 10.83 41.10
CA VAL A 165 -10.48 10.18 41.82
C VAL A 165 -10.79 11.00 43.07
N LEU A 166 -12.06 11.34 43.27
CA LEU A 166 -12.55 11.91 44.51
C LEU A 166 -13.20 10.81 45.34
N VAL A 167 -12.62 10.51 46.51
CA VAL A 167 -13.13 9.51 47.45
C VAL A 167 -14.03 10.20 48.46
N ASP A 168 -15.15 9.56 48.81
CA ASP A 168 -16.12 10.00 49.83
C ASP A 168 -16.81 11.37 49.62
N ALA A 169 -16.68 11.99 48.44
CA ALA A 169 -17.34 13.25 48.09
C ALA A 169 -17.88 13.26 46.64
N PHE A 170 -18.74 14.24 46.34
CA PHE A 170 -19.51 14.36 45.08
C PHE A 170 -20.32 13.12 44.68
N ARG A 171 -20.78 12.34 45.66
CA ARG A 171 -21.87 11.36 45.44
C ARG A 171 -23.21 12.09 45.51
N ILE A 172 -23.73 12.50 44.35
CA ILE A 172 -25.05 13.14 44.22
C ILE A 172 -26.04 12.05 43.78
N VAL A 173 -26.98 11.69 44.65
CA VAL A 173 -28.10 10.77 44.37
C VAL A 173 -29.40 11.55 44.25
#